data_AF-A0A1A3PYW7-F1
#
_entry.id   AF-A0A1A3PYW7-F1
#
_cell.length_a   1.000
_cell.length_b   1.000
_cell.length_c   1.000
_cell.angle_alpha   90.00
_cell.angle_beta   90.00
_cell.angle_gamma   90.00
#
_symmetry.space_group_name_H-M   'P 1'
#
loop_
_entity.id
_entity.type
_entity.pdbx_description
1 polymer ?
#
loop_
_entity_poly.entity_id
_entity_poly.type
_entity_poly.pdbx_seq_one_letter_code
_entity_poly.pdbx_strand_id
1 'polypeptide(L)'
;MCRPPALGHAPAPAPAKTTIDKDGVYNVGSDIVPGVYTSAGPVGNGVCYWKRLGDDAKQPLDNAMSKKPQIVRIEPTDKTFKTDGCQAWQKNDAAVPDPGKSPEQAGLPLGILNSLIGGGGAAAPPPAPAPAPAPAPPK
;
A
#
# COMPACT_ATOMS: atom_id res chain seq x y z
N MET A 1 -2.52 25.60 -52.39
CA MET A 1 -3.23 25.31 -51.12
C MET A 1 -2.28 24.47 -50.25
N CYS A 2 -1.62 25.06 -49.26
CA CYS A 2 -0.80 24.31 -48.30
C CYS A 2 -1.69 23.87 -47.12
N ARG A 3 -1.87 22.56 -46.93
CA ARG A 3 -2.50 22.00 -45.74
C ARG A 3 -1.42 21.92 -44.64
N PRO A 4 -1.59 22.50 -43.45
CA PRO A 4 -0.64 22.28 -42.37
C PRO A 4 -0.71 20.81 -41.93
N PRO A 5 0.40 20.20 -41.48
CA PRO A 5 0.34 18.89 -40.85
C PRO A 5 -0.44 19.03 -39.54
N ALA A 6 -1.44 18.17 -39.35
CA ALA A 6 -2.11 18.04 -38.08
C ALA A 6 -1.08 17.58 -37.04
N LEU A 7 -0.89 18.39 -36.00
CA LEU A 7 -0.17 17.98 -34.81
C LEU A 7 -0.83 16.70 -34.29
N GLY A 8 -0.15 15.57 -34.47
CA GLY A 8 -0.61 14.29 -33.94
C GLY A 8 -0.75 14.42 -32.43
N HIS A 9 -1.95 14.20 -31.91
CA HIS A 9 -2.18 14.02 -30.49
C HIS A 9 -1.35 12.81 -30.05
N ALA A 10 -0.29 13.04 -29.27
CA ALA A 10 0.42 11.96 -28.60
C ALA A 10 -0.59 11.19 -27.72
N PRO A 11 -0.54 9.85 -27.69
CA PRO A 11 -1.41 9.07 -26.81
C PRO A 11 -1.22 9.53 -25.36
N ALA A 12 -2.33 9.75 -24.65
CA ALA A 12 -2.27 10.00 -23.21
C ALA A 12 -1.56 8.81 -22.51
N PRO A 13 -0.74 9.05 -21.47
CA PRO A 13 -0.07 7.97 -20.74
C PRO A 13 -1.11 6.95 -20.26
N ALA A 14 -0.85 5.67 -20.51
CA ALA A 14 -1.63 4.60 -19.90
C ALA A 14 -1.56 4.74 -18.38
N PRO A 15 -2.65 4.42 -17.65
CA PRO A 15 -2.64 4.48 -16.20
C PRO A 15 -1.56 3.55 -15.63
N ALA A 16 -0.80 4.04 -14.65
CA ALA A 16 0.17 3.24 -13.92
C ALA A 16 -0.50 2.02 -13.27
N LYS A 17 0.21 0.89 -13.24
CA LYS A 17 -0.36 -0.40 -12.87
C LYS A 17 -0.48 -0.54 -11.35
N THR A 18 -1.46 -1.31 -10.91
CA THR A 18 -1.64 -1.75 -9.51
C THR A 18 -1.10 -3.16 -9.27
N THR A 19 -0.49 -3.76 -10.30
CA THR A 19 -0.02 -5.14 -10.30
C THR A 19 1.36 -5.22 -10.95
N ILE A 20 2.22 -6.09 -10.40
CA ILE A 20 3.58 -6.33 -10.86
C ILE A 20 3.75 -7.84 -11.10
N ASP A 21 3.53 -8.26 -12.34
CA ASP A 21 3.46 -9.69 -12.69
C ASP A 21 4.81 -10.34 -13.03
N LYS A 22 5.86 -9.54 -13.16
CA LYS A 22 7.17 -9.98 -13.65
C LYS A 22 8.32 -9.37 -12.87
N ASP A 23 9.46 -10.03 -12.93
CA ASP A 23 10.71 -9.46 -12.47
C ASP A 23 11.10 -8.25 -13.31
N GLY A 24 11.76 -7.29 -12.69
CA GLY A 24 12.15 -6.06 -13.38
C GLY A 24 12.37 -4.87 -12.45
N VAL A 25 12.54 -3.72 -13.08
CA VAL A 25 12.62 -2.40 -12.43
C VAL A 25 11.43 -1.59 -12.92
N TYR A 26 10.69 -1.00 -11.99
CA TYR A 26 9.45 -0.29 -12.22
C TYR A 26 9.59 1.15 -11.72
N ASN A 27 9.32 2.13 -12.57
CA ASN A 27 9.27 3.54 -12.20
C ASN A 27 7.99 3.83 -11.42
N VAL A 28 8.13 4.35 -10.21
CA VAL A 28 6.99 4.67 -9.35
C VAL A 28 6.31 5.94 -9.88
N GLY A 29 4.97 5.91 -9.97
CA GLY A 29 4.14 6.96 -10.55
C GLY A 29 4.00 6.92 -12.06
N SER A 30 4.81 6.12 -12.77
CA SER A 30 4.69 5.91 -14.23
C SER A 30 4.34 4.47 -14.58
N ASP A 31 5.11 3.49 -14.09
CA ASP A 31 4.88 2.07 -14.36
C ASP A 31 3.93 1.46 -13.32
N ILE A 32 4.10 1.85 -12.06
CA ILE A 32 3.30 1.36 -10.92
C ILE A 32 2.86 2.52 -10.05
N VAL A 33 1.67 2.42 -9.45
CA VAL A 33 1.19 3.45 -8.50
C VAL A 33 1.82 3.25 -7.12
N PRO A 34 2.07 4.32 -6.34
CA PRO A 34 2.45 4.21 -4.93
C PRO A 34 1.39 3.48 -4.11
N GLY A 35 1.80 2.78 -3.06
CA GLY A 35 0.88 2.10 -2.14
C GLY A 35 1.50 0.88 -1.45
N VAL A 36 0.66 0.15 -0.72
CA VAL A 36 1.06 -1.12 -0.08
C VAL A 36 0.87 -2.25 -1.07
N TYR A 37 1.90 -3.06 -1.28
CA TYR A 37 1.89 -4.22 -2.15
C TYR A 37 2.14 -5.49 -1.34
N THR A 38 1.49 -6.58 -1.74
CA THR A 38 1.70 -7.91 -1.18
C THR A 38 2.10 -8.89 -2.26
N SER A 39 3.01 -9.80 -1.94
CA SER A 39 3.40 -10.94 -2.77
C SER A 39 3.33 -12.22 -1.94
N ALA A 40 2.91 -13.32 -2.58
CA ALA A 40 2.87 -14.64 -1.96
C ALA A 40 4.26 -15.22 -1.64
N GLY A 41 5.34 -14.54 -2.02
CA GLY A 41 6.72 -14.94 -1.74
C GLY A 41 7.46 -15.40 -3.00
N PRO A 42 8.45 -16.31 -2.88
CA PRO A 42 9.26 -16.72 -4.02
C PRO A 42 8.47 -17.51 -5.06
N VAL A 43 8.89 -17.42 -6.32
CA VAL A 43 8.49 -18.38 -7.36
C VAL A 43 9.17 -19.73 -7.06
N GLY A 44 8.36 -20.79 -6.94
CA GLY A 44 8.84 -22.14 -6.64
C GLY A 44 9.65 -22.19 -5.35
N ASN A 45 10.83 -22.83 -5.39
CA ASN A 45 11.74 -22.98 -4.25
C ASN A 45 12.81 -21.88 -4.17
N GLY A 46 12.64 -20.79 -4.91
CA GLY A 46 13.60 -19.69 -5.01
C GLY A 46 13.63 -18.75 -3.80
N VAL A 47 14.12 -17.53 -4.03
CA VAL A 47 14.08 -16.42 -3.07
C VAL A 47 13.39 -15.23 -3.74
N CYS A 48 12.50 -14.56 -3.02
CA CYS A 48 11.90 -13.32 -3.45
C CYS A 48 12.77 -12.17 -2.93
N TYR A 49 13.33 -11.39 -3.85
CA TYR A 49 14.09 -10.19 -3.54
C TYR A 49 13.38 -8.95 -4.08
N TRP A 50 13.41 -7.88 -3.30
CA TRP A 50 12.97 -6.58 -3.74
C TRP A 50 13.80 -5.46 -3.12
N LYS A 51 13.83 -4.32 -3.79
CA LYS A 51 14.37 -3.07 -3.23
C LYS A 51 13.63 -1.84 -3.75
N ARG A 52 13.58 -0.81 -2.91
CA ARG A 52 13.08 0.53 -3.20
C ARG A 52 14.26 1.49 -3.32
N LEU A 53 14.22 2.40 -4.29
CA LEU A 53 15.26 3.40 -4.51
C LEU A 53 14.64 4.78 -4.64
N GLY A 54 15.26 5.77 -3.99
CA GLY A 54 14.92 7.18 -4.08
C GLY A 54 15.80 7.90 -5.11
N ASP A 55 16.11 9.16 -4.86
CA ASP A 55 16.97 9.97 -5.75
C ASP A 55 18.40 9.43 -5.83
N ASP A 56 18.93 8.88 -4.73
CA ASP A 56 20.20 8.15 -4.74
C ASP A 56 19.98 6.69 -5.17
N ALA A 57 20.24 6.40 -6.44
CA ALA A 57 20.09 5.04 -6.99
C ALA A 57 21.16 4.04 -6.51
N LYS A 58 22.19 4.49 -5.77
CA LYS A 58 23.23 3.61 -5.21
C LYS A 58 22.81 3.06 -3.84
N GLN A 59 21.94 3.78 -3.11
CA GLN A 59 21.48 3.38 -1.79
C GLN A 59 20.00 3.01 -1.77
N PRO A 60 19.66 1.73 -1.49
CA PRO A 60 18.28 1.32 -1.27
C PRO A 60 17.65 2.07 -0.10
N LEU A 61 16.45 2.60 -0.30
CA LEU A 61 15.60 3.12 0.78
C LEU A 61 15.18 1.97 1.71
N ASP A 62 14.86 0.83 1.10
CA ASP A 62 14.50 -0.41 1.79
C ASP A 62 14.71 -1.60 0.86
N ASN A 63 14.97 -2.77 1.42
CA ASN A 63 15.08 -4.01 0.67
C ASN A 63 14.80 -5.22 1.56
N ALA A 64 14.37 -6.32 0.95
CA ALA A 64 14.32 -7.61 1.63
C ALA A 64 14.57 -8.77 0.67
N MET A 65 15.10 -9.86 1.23
CA MET A 65 15.28 -11.15 0.57
C MET A 65 14.66 -12.23 1.44
N SER A 66 13.68 -12.97 0.91
CA SER A 66 12.85 -13.86 1.73
C SER A 66 12.38 -15.10 0.97
N LYS A 67 12.16 -16.19 1.72
CA LYS A 67 11.46 -17.40 1.26
C LYS A 67 9.99 -17.45 1.69
N LYS A 68 9.48 -16.36 2.25
CA LYS A 68 8.12 -16.22 2.79
C LYS A 68 7.35 -15.14 2.02
N PRO A 69 6.02 -15.06 2.15
CA PRO A 69 5.24 -13.93 1.66
C PRO A 69 5.82 -12.59 2.13
N GLN A 70 5.66 -11.56 1.31
CA GLN A 70 6.25 -10.24 1.52
C GLN A 70 5.20 -9.14 1.41
N ILE A 71 5.38 -8.09 2.20
CA ILE A 71 4.58 -6.86 2.14
C ILE A 71 5.58 -5.71 2.05
N VAL A 72 5.31 -4.76 1.16
CA VAL A 72 6.14 -3.56 1.00
C VAL A 72 5.24 -2.35 0.83
N ARG A 73 5.59 -1.22 1.45
CA ARG A 73 4.98 0.06 1.13
C ARG A 73 5.90 0.82 0.18
N ILE A 74 5.40 1.12 -1.01
CA ILE A 74 6.07 1.93 -2.02
C ILE A 74 5.55 3.36 -1.87
N GLU A 75 6.42 4.26 -1.45
CA GLU A 75 6.04 5.65 -1.16
C GLU A 75 6.00 6.49 -2.45
N PRO A 76 5.21 7.58 -2.50
CA PRO A 76 5.17 8.46 -3.66
C PRO A 76 6.52 9.12 -4.01
N THR A 77 7.44 9.19 -3.04
CA THR A 77 8.78 9.75 -3.21
C THR A 77 9.79 8.75 -3.76
N ASP A 78 9.45 7.45 -3.80
CA ASP A 78 10.29 6.44 -4.41
C ASP A 78 10.42 6.73 -5.91
N LYS A 79 11.61 6.45 -6.48
CA LYS A 79 11.84 6.57 -7.92
C LYS A 79 11.64 5.25 -8.63
N THR A 80 12.19 4.19 -8.05
CA THR A 80 12.09 2.86 -8.65
C THR A 80 11.87 1.77 -7.61
N PHE A 81 11.11 0.76 -8.01
CA PHE A 81 10.95 -0.51 -7.31
C PHE A 81 11.55 -1.61 -8.18
N LYS A 82 12.50 -2.37 -7.65
CA LYS A 82 13.03 -3.57 -8.30
C LYS A 82 12.53 -4.80 -7.58
N THR A 83 12.09 -5.80 -8.34
CA THR A 83 11.74 -7.13 -7.82
C THR A 83 12.36 -8.23 -8.69
N ASP A 84 12.72 -9.34 -8.05
CA ASP A 84 13.34 -10.51 -8.67
C ASP A 84 12.92 -11.78 -7.92
N GLY A 85 12.48 -12.81 -8.65
CA GLY A 85 12.10 -14.11 -8.10
C GLY A 85 10.84 -14.09 -7.24
N CYS A 86 10.05 -13.03 -7.27
CA CYS A 86 8.82 -12.90 -6.49
C CYS A 86 7.59 -13.32 -7.31
N GLN A 87 6.62 -13.96 -6.66
CA GLN A 87 5.26 -14.06 -7.19
C GLN A 87 4.68 -12.66 -7.40
N ALA A 88 3.67 -12.55 -8.26
CA ALA A 88 3.09 -11.28 -8.64
C ALA A 88 2.72 -10.42 -7.43
N TRP A 89 3.13 -9.15 -7.46
CA TRP A 89 2.75 -8.20 -6.44
C TRP A 89 1.40 -7.59 -6.77
N GLN A 90 0.51 -7.54 -5.77
CA GLN A 90 -0.79 -6.88 -5.88
C GLN A 90 -0.84 -5.72 -4.91
N LYS A 91 -1.28 -4.55 -5.39
CA LYS A 91 -1.58 -3.43 -4.49
C LYS A 91 -2.76 -3.80 -3.60
N ASN A 92 -2.56 -3.69 -2.29
CA ASN A 92 -3.58 -3.94 -1.29
C ASN A 92 -4.11 -2.60 -0.76
N ASP A 93 -5.15 -2.09 -1.42
CA ASP A 93 -5.79 -0.81 -1.08
C ASP A 93 -6.41 -0.77 0.32
N ALA A 94 -6.75 -1.94 0.89
CA ALA A 94 -7.27 -2.06 2.24
C ALA A 94 -6.22 -1.81 3.36
N ALA A 95 -4.92 -1.82 3.01
CA ALA A 95 -3.82 -1.66 3.98
C ALA A 95 -3.27 -0.23 4.07
N VAL A 96 -3.83 0.73 3.31
CA VAL A 96 -3.59 2.15 3.56
C VAL A 96 -4.76 2.65 4.40
N PRO A 97 -4.66 2.70 5.75
CA PRO A 97 -5.56 3.57 6.50
C PRO A 97 -5.36 4.98 5.93
N ASP A 98 -6.43 5.52 5.36
CA ASP A 98 -6.50 6.92 4.98
C ASP A 98 -6.08 7.76 6.20
N PRO A 99 -5.09 8.67 6.09
CA PRO A 99 -4.63 9.49 7.22
C PRO A 99 -5.73 10.34 7.87
N GLY A 100 -6.93 10.42 7.28
CA GLY A 100 -8.09 11.14 7.78
C GLY A 100 -9.33 10.27 8.05
N LYS A 101 -9.26 8.94 7.96
CA LYS A 101 -10.36 8.06 8.38
C LYS A 101 -9.89 7.03 9.40
N SER A 102 -10.32 7.25 10.63
CA SER A 102 -10.13 6.32 11.75
C SER A 102 -10.79 4.97 11.41
N PRO A 103 -10.23 3.82 11.83
CA PRO A 103 -10.71 2.47 11.48
C PRO A 103 -12.19 2.19 11.86
N GLU A 104 -12.82 3.06 12.64
CA GLU A 104 -14.25 3.09 12.92
C GLU A 104 -15.14 3.36 11.69
N GLN A 105 -14.64 4.02 10.64
CA GLN A 105 -15.42 4.32 9.43
C GLN A 105 -15.40 3.19 8.39
N ALA A 106 -14.63 2.13 8.60
CA ALA A 106 -14.67 0.94 7.75
C ALA A 106 -15.96 0.11 7.94
N GLY A 107 -16.82 0.49 8.90
CA GLY A 107 -18.13 -0.16 9.08
C GLY A 107 -18.04 -1.67 9.32
N LEU A 108 -16.88 -2.17 9.76
CA LEU A 108 -16.70 -3.54 10.20
C LEU A 108 -17.04 -3.57 11.68
N PRO A 109 -18.24 -4.00 12.09
CA PRO A 109 -18.54 -4.07 13.50
C PRO A 109 -17.59 -5.11 14.11
N LEU A 110 -16.73 -4.66 15.02
CA LEU A 110 -15.90 -5.52 15.87
C LEU A 110 -16.73 -6.58 16.60
N GLY A 111 -18.05 -6.39 16.70
CA GLY A 111 -19.01 -7.40 17.17
C GLY A 111 -19.05 -8.69 16.33
N ILE A 112 -18.82 -8.63 15.01
CA ILE A 112 -18.77 -9.83 14.16
C ILE A 112 -17.52 -10.66 14.50
N LEU A 113 -16.38 -10.02 14.78
CA LEU A 113 -15.18 -10.72 15.21
C LEU A 113 -15.42 -11.44 16.55
N ASN A 114 -16.09 -10.78 17.50
CA ASN A 114 -16.42 -11.39 18.79
C ASN A 114 -17.44 -12.53 18.69
N SER A 115 -18.36 -12.50 17.72
CA SER A 115 -19.31 -13.60 17.46
C SER A 115 -18.69 -14.81 16.76
N LEU A 116 -17.59 -14.62 16.01
CA LEU A 116 -16.90 -15.70 15.30
C LEU A 116 -15.91 -16.47 16.20
N ILE A 117 -15.42 -15.86 17.30
CA ILE A 117 -14.52 -16.51 18.27
C ILE A 117 -15.28 -17.34 19.32
N GLY A 118 -16.60 -17.18 19.44
CA GLY A 118 -17.49 -18.16 20.09
C GLY A 118 -17.94 -17.83 21.52
N GLY A 119 -19.26 -17.90 21.71
CA GLY A 119 -19.89 -18.58 22.85
C GLY A 119 -20.12 -17.78 24.14
N GLY A 120 -21.39 -17.41 24.38
CA GLY A 120 -21.93 -17.27 25.74
C GLY A 120 -21.94 -15.83 26.28
N GLY A 121 -23.15 -15.33 26.56
CA GLY A 121 -23.38 -13.97 27.03
C GLY A 121 -22.66 -13.61 28.33
N ALA A 122 -22.19 -12.37 28.38
CA ALA A 122 -21.89 -11.66 29.62
C ALA A 122 -22.26 -10.19 29.40
N ALA A 123 -22.97 -9.62 30.37
CA ALA A 123 -23.48 -8.26 30.33
C ALA A 123 -22.38 -7.23 30.11
N ALA A 124 -22.70 -6.17 29.34
CA ALA A 124 -21.80 -5.05 29.11
C ALA A 124 -21.39 -4.39 30.44
N PRO A 125 -20.10 -4.02 30.63
CA PRO A 125 -19.72 -3.14 31.73
C PRO A 125 -20.37 -1.76 31.53
N PRO A 126 -20.73 -1.04 32.61
CA PRO A 126 -21.28 0.30 32.49
C PRO A 126 -20.25 1.25 31.84
N PRO A 127 -20.69 2.29 31.11
CA PRO A 127 -19.79 3.25 30.50
C PRO A 127 -18.98 3.99 31.58
N ALA A 128 -17.67 4.13 31.33
CA ALA A 128 -16.79 4.94 32.16
C ALA A 128 -17.21 6.43 32.11
N PRO A 129 -17.03 7.19 33.21
CA PRO A 129 -17.34 8.61 33.23
C PRO A 129 -16.45 9.40 32.25
N ALA A 130 -17.03 10.41 31.61
CA ALA A 130 -16.34 11.28 30.66
C ALA A 130 -15.16 12.03 31.32
N PRO A 131 -14.04 12.26 30.59
CA PRO A 131 -12.92 13.05 31.10
C PRO A 131 -13.31 14.52 31.26
N ALA A 132 -12.77 15.16 32.31
CA ALA A 132 -12.98 16.57 32.60
C ALA A 132 -12.38 17.49 31.50
N PRO A 133 -12.98 18.67 31.24
CA PRO A 133 -12.44 19.61 30.26
C PRO A 133 -11.09 20.19 30.70
N ALA A 134 -10.16 20.30 29.75
CA ALA A 134 -8.84 20.89 29.97
C ALA A 134 -8.93 22.40 30.29
N PRO A 135 -8.02 22.95 31.10
CA PRO A 135 -8.01 24.37 31.44
C PRO A 135 -7.63 25.24 30.23
N ALA A 136 -8.25 26.42 30.15
CA ALA A 136 -8.00 27.40 29.08
C ALA A 136 -6.58 28.00 29.15
N PRO A 137 -5.97 28.34 28.01
CA PRO A 137 -4.63 28.91 27.96
C PRO A 137 -4.59 30.37 28.49
N PRO A 138 -3.48 30.80 29.13
CA PRO A 138 -3.32 32.16 29.65
C PRO A 138 -3.09 33.19 28.52
N LYS A 139 -3.50 34.44 28.78
CA LYS A 139 -3.45 35.59 27.86
C LYS A 139 -2.04 36.12 27.61
#